data_AF-A0A178V800-F1
#
_entry.id   AF-A0A178V800-F1
#
_cell.length_a   1.000
_cell.length_b   1.000
_cell.length_c   1.000
_cell.angle_alpha   90.00
_cell.angle_beta   90.00
_cell.angle_gamma   90.00
#
_symmetry.space_group_name_H-M   'P 1'
#
loop_
_entity.id
_entity.type
_entity.pdbx_description
1 polymer ?
#
loop_
_entity_poly.entity_id
_entity_poly.type
_entity_poly.pdbx_seq_one_letter_code
_entity_poly.pdbx_strand_id
1 'polypeptide(L)'
;MDMLHTILNFLLPLLTISFLVLFYPFYLLIKLASCLIKHLRFEDVAGKVVLITGASSGIGEHVAYEYAKKGTKLALVARRKDRLEIVAETSRQLGSGDVIIIPGDVSNVEDCKKFIDETIHHFGKLDHLINNAGVPQTVIFEDFTQIQDANSIMASKAALVKFFETLRVEISPDIKITIALPGFISTDMTTPQFKEMVSDNFLVHNFIPYIYDINDVMCNVFCALLKISMVQISYFRNQ
;
A
#
# COMPACT_ATOMS: atom_id res chain seq x y z
N MET A 1 -52.60 17.52 18.20
CA MET A 1 -51.27 16.89 18.12
C MET A 1 -51.26 15.76 17.09
N ASP A 2 -52.19 14.81 17.16
CA ASP A 2 -52.20 13.62 16.27
C ASP A 2 -52.29 13.91 14.77
N MET A 3 -53.14 14.86 14.35
CA MET A 3 -53.31 15.17 12.94
C MET A 3 -52.05 15.78 12.30
N LEU A 4 -51.28 16.55 13.06
CA LEU A 4 -50.04 17.17 12.59
C LEU A 4 -48.93 16.12 12.47
N HIS A 5 -48.87 15.15 13.40
CA HIS A 5 -47.97 14.00 13.29
C HIS A 5 -48.32 13.09 12.10
N THR A 6 -49.61 12.83 11.83
CA THR A 6 -50.05 12.02 10.68
C THR A 6 -49.68 12.69 9.35
N ILE A 7 -49.89 14.00 9.23
CA ILE A 7 -49.51 14.76 8.02
C ILE A 7 -47.99 14.76 7.85
N LEU A 8 -47.23 15.04 8.92
CA LEU A 8 -45.78 15.08 8.87
C LEU A 8 -45.19 13.72 8.49
N ASN A 9 -45.71 12.62 9.06
CA ASN A 9 -45.26 11.26 8.77
C ASN A 9 -45.54 10.81 7.33
N PHE A 10 -46.50 11.44 6.63
CA PHE A 10 -46.76 11.14 5.23
C PHE A 10 -45.98 12.06 4.28
N LEU A 11 -45.92 13.35 4.61
CA LEU A 11 -45.27 14.36 3.76
C LEU A 11 -43.75 14.24 3.78
N LEU A 12 -43.16 13.97 4.95
CA LEU A 12 -41.72 13.91 5.13
C LEU A 12 -41.07 12.80 4.29
N PRO A 13 -41.57 11.54 4.26
CA PRO A 13 -41.04 10.51 3.37
C PRO A 13 -41.09 10.90 1.89
N LEU A 14 -42.21 11.45 1.42
CA LEU A 14 -42.37 11.88 0.02
C LEU A 14 -41.36 12.96 -0.36
N LEU A 15 -41.17 13.95 0.51
CA LEU A 15 -40.17 15.01 0.30
C LEU A 15 -38.74 14.44 0.33
N THR A 16 -38.43 13.54 1.27
CA THR A 16 -37.10 12.90 1.32
C THR A 16 -36.82 12.04 0.09
N ILE A 17 -37.80 11.29 -0.41
CA ILE A 17 -37.65 10.46 -1.62
C ILE A 17 -37.47 11.37 -2.84
N SER A 18 -38.26 12.43 -2.96
CA SER A 18 -38.12 13.40 -4.06
C SER A 18 -36.75 14.09 -4.04
N PHE A 19 -36.29 14.51 -2.86
CA PHE A 19 -34.95 15.08 -2.68
C PHE A 19 -33.86 14.06 -3.03
N LEU A 20 -33.98 12.81 -2.57
CA LEU A 20 -33.04 11.75 -2.91
C LEU A 20 -33.00 11.54 -4.43
N VAL A 21 -34.14 11.37 -5.10
CA VAL A 21 -34.20 11.15 -6.55
C VAL A 21 -33.62 12.33 -7.35
N LEU A 22 -33.78 13.56 -6.87
CA LEU A 22 -33.28 14.74 -7.55
C LEU A 22 -31.77 14.97 -7.31
N PHE A 23 -31.31 14.86 -6.07
CA PHE A 23 -29.94 15.22 -5.69
C PHE A 23 -28.95 14.05 -5.71
N TYR A 24 -29.42 12.81 -5.52
CA TYR A 24 -28.57 11.61 -5.60
C TYR A 24 -27.88 11.41 -6.96
N PRO A 25 -28.53 11.57 -8.13
CA PRO A 25 -27.83 11.45 -9.41
C PRO A 25 -26.77 12.54 -9.60
N PHE A 26 -27.01 13.75 -9.09
CA PHE A 26 -26.02 14.82 -9.13
C PHE A 26 -24.83 14.54 -8.19
N TYR A 27 -25.09 14.02 -6.98
CA TYR A 27 -24.04 13.53 -6.08
C TYR A 27 -23.21 12.41 -6.72
N LEU A 28 -23.85 11.45 -7.39
CA LEU A 28 -23.15 10.39 -8.13
C LEU A 28 -22.31 10.96 -9.27
N LEU A 29 -22.80 11.95 -10.02
CA LEU A 29 -22.04 12.63 -11.07
C LEU A 29 -20.81 13.36 -10.52
N ILE A 30 -20.96 14.10 -9.41
CA ILE A 30 -19.83 14.77 -8.73
C ILE A 30 -18.82 13.72 -8.23
N LYS A 31 -19.30 12.62 -7.64
CA LYS A 31 -18.43 11.55 -7.15
C LYS A 31 -17.68 10.87 -8.30
N LEU A 32 -18.37 10.60 -9.42
CA LEU A 32 -17.77 10.05 -10.62
C LEU A 32 -16.71 11.00 -11.21
N ALA A 33 -17.03 12.28 -11.35
CA ALA A 33 -16.10 13.29 -11.82
C ALA A 33 -14.87 13.43 -10.90
N SER A 34 -15.09 13.41 -9.58
CA SER A 34 -14.01 13.44 -8.58
C SER A 34 -13.13 12.19 -8.64
N CYS A 35 -13.74 11.01 -8.83
CA CYS A 35 -13.04 9.75 -9.04
C CYS A 35 -12.18 9.80 -10.31
N LEU A 36 -12.74 10.27 -11.42
CA LEU A 36 -12.05 10.43 -12.70
C LEU A 36 -10.86 11.39 -12.59
N ILE A 37 -11.06 12.56 -11.97
CA ILE A 37 -9.99 13.54 -11.76
C ILE A 37 -8.89 12.94 -10.88
N LYS A 38 -9.23 12.25 -9.79
CA LYS A 38 -8.23 11.56 -8.95
C LYS A 38 -7.47 10.50 -9.75
N HIS A 39 -8.15 9.73 -10.60
CA HIS A 39 -7.53 8.69 -11.41
C HIS A 39 -6.57 9.25 -12.46
N LEU A 40 -6.83 10.45 -12.97
CA LEU A 40 -5.97 11.15 -13.94
C LEU A 40 -4.82 11.93 -13.27
N ARG A 41 -4.88 12.16 -11.96
CA ARG A 41 -3.84 12.88 -11.22
C ARG A 41 -2.82 11.90 -10.68
N PHE A 42 -1.76 11.70 -11.46
CA PHE A 42 -0.54 11.09 -10.95
C PHE A 42 0.18 12.10 -10.05
N GLU A 43 0.61 11.62 -8.90
CA GLU A 43 1.48 12.40 -8.04
C GLU A 43 2.88 12.45 -8.64
N ASP A 44 3.43 13.64 -8.78
CA ASP A 44 4.83 13.82 -9.13
C ASP A 44 5.69 13.51 -7.91
N VAL A 45 6.58 12.53 -8.07
CA VAL A 45 7.48 12.04 -7.04
C VAL A 45 8.94 12.41 -7.31
N ALA A 46 9.23 13.12 -8.40
CA ALA A 46 10.58 13.51 -8.75
C ALA A 46 11.25 14.30 -7.61
N GLY A 47 12.50 13.94 -7.29
CA GLY A 47 13.27 14.57 -6.22
C GLY A 47 12.80 14.28 -4.78
N LYS A 48 11.71 13.51 -4.60
CA LYS A 48 11.28 13.07 -3.26
C LYS A 48 12.21 12.01 -2.68
N VAL A 49 12.27 11.95 -1.35
CA VAL A 49 13.05 10.99 -0.58
C VAL A 49 12.16 9.82 -0.16
N VAL A 50 12.52 8.62 -0.60
CA VAL A 50 11.73 7.40 -0.38
C VAL A 50 12.59 6.38 0.37
N LEU A 51 12.14 5.97 1.55
CA LEU A 51 12.74 4.88 2.33
C LEU A 51 11.98 3.59 2.06
N ILE A 52 12.68 2.53 1.64
CA ILE A 52 12.07 1.25 1.28
C ILE A 52 12.66 0.13 2.14
N THR A 53 11.81 -0.55 2.93
CA THR A 53 12.22 -1.75 3.68
C THR A 53 12.01 -3.02 2.87
N GLY A 54 12.88 -4.03 3.07
CA GLY A 54 12.87 -5.25 2.27
C GLY A 54 13.29 -5.01 0.82
N ALA A 55 14.12 -4.00 0.57
CA ALA A 55 14.52 -3.57 -0.78
C ALA A 55 15.48 -4.53 -1.50
N SER A 56 16.05 -5.53 -0.81
CA SER A 56 17.07 -6.42 -1.37
C SER A 56 16.56 -7.49 -2.37
N SER A 57 15.24 -7.65 -2.49
CA SER A 57 14.63 -8.68 -3.36
C SER A 57 13.12 -8.49 -3.52
N GLY A 58 12.57 -9.08 -4.57
CA GLY A 58 11.13 -9.23 -4.77
C GLY A 58 10.44 -7.88 -4.94
N ILE A 59 9.30 -7.67 -4.27
CA ILE A 59 8.49 -6.47 -4.51
C ILE A 59 9.24 -5.20 -4.11
N GLY A 60 9.97 -5.20 -2.98
CA GLY A 60 10.73 -4.03 -2.53
C GLY A 60 11.81 -3.58 -3.50
N GLU A 61 12.49 -4.54 -4.14
CA GLU A 61 13.48 -4.27 -5.19
C GLU A 61 12.82 -3.61 -6.41
N HIS A 62 11.74 -4.19 -6.93
CA HIS A 62 11.04 -3.60 -8.08
C HIS A 62 10.41 -2.24 -7.78
N VAL A 63 9.90 -2.05 -6.55
CA VAL A 63 9.42 -0.73 -6.10
C VAL A 63 10.56 0.29 -6.10
N ALA A 64 11.77 -0.09 -5.66
CA ALA A 64 12.94 0.79 -5.73
C ALA A 64 13.26 1.20 -7.17
N TYR A 65 13.22 0.26 -8.12
CA TYR A 65 13.45 0.54 -9.54
C TYR A 65 12.37 1.46 -10.15
N GLU A 66 11.10 1.28 -9.79
CA GLU A 66 10.03 2.15 -10.30
C GLU A 66 10.10 3.57 -9.73
N TYR A 67 10.51 3.73 -8.47
CA TYR A 67 10.79 5.06 -7.92
C TYR A 67 12.05 5.68 -8.55
N ALA A 68 13.10 4.88 -8.75
CA ALA A 68 14.33 5.33 -9.40
C ALA A 68 14.09 5.92 -10.80
N LYS A 69 13.30 5.24 -11.64
CA LYS A 69 12.90 5.73 -12.98
C LYS A 69 12.19 7.08 -12.95
N LYS A 70 11.59 7.44 -11.82
CA LYS A 70 10.88 8.71 -11.60
C LYS A 70 11.77 9.81 -10.99
N GLY A 71 13.09 9.58 -10.87
CA GLY A 71 14.03 10.60 -10.40
C GLY A 71 13.99 10.84 -8.89
N THR A 72 13.54 9.87 -8.09
CA THR A 72 13.51 10.01 -6.62
C THR A 72 14.89 9.79 -6.01
N LYS A 73 15.05 10.21 -4.76
CA LYS A 73 16.17 9.83 -3.89
C LYS A 73 15.76 8.65 -3.01
N LEU A 74 16.62 7.66 -2.84
CA LEU A 74 16.26 6.38 -2.21
C LEU A 74 17.11 6.07 -0.98
N ALA A 75 16.46 5.62 0.09
CA ALA A 75 17.09 4.94 1.21
C ALA A 75 16.63 3.47 1.22
N LEU A 76 17.55 2.55 0.94
CA LEU A 76 17.23 1.13 0.76
C LEU A 76 17.63 0.33 2.00
N VAL A 77 16.64 -0.32 2.63
CA VAL A 77 16.80 -1.06 3.89
C VAL A 77 16.54 -2.54 3.67
N ALA A 78 17.49 -3.38 4.10
CA ALA A 78 17.36 -4.83 4.20
C ALA A 78 18.55 -5.43 4.97
N ARG A 79 18.47 -6.72 5.30
CA ARG A 79 19.54 -7.43 6.02
C ARG A 79 20.76 -7.76 5.15
N ARG A 80 20.55 -8.03 3.85
CA ARG A 80 21.57 -8.46 2.90
C ARG A 80 22.23 -7.26 2.23
N LYS A 81 23.39 -6.84 2.75
CA LYS A 81 24.13 -5.67 2.26
C LYS A 81 24.58 -5.83 0.81
N ASP A 82 25.09 -6.99 0.44
CA ASP A 82 25.52 -7.35 -0.93
C ASP A 82 24.39 -7.15 -1.95
N ARG A 83 23.17 -7.57 -1.62
CA ARG A 83 22.00 -7.38 -2.47
C ARG A 83 21.56 -5.92 -2.52
N LEU A 84 21.63 -5.19 -1.41
CA LEU A 84 21.32 -3.76 -1.40
C LEU A 84 22.27 -2.96 -2.30
N GLU A 85 23.56 -3.29 -2.32
CA GLU A 85 24.55 -2.63 -3.18
C GLU A 85 24.19 -2.78 -4.67
N ILE A 86 23.76 -3.98 -5.08
CA ILE A 86 23.28 -4.25 -6.44
C ILE A 86 22.05 -3.40 -6.76
N VAL A 87 21.03 -3.45 -5.91
CA VAL A 87 19.77 -2.69 -6.13
C VAL A 87 20.04 -1.19 -6.14
N ALA A 88 20.96 -0.70 -5.30
CA ALA A 88 21.33 0.71 -5.28
C ALA A 88 22.01 1.13 -6.59
N GLU A 89 22.95 0.34 -7.09
CA GLU A 89 23.65 0.64 -8.34
C GLU A 89 22.70 0.62 -9.54
N THR A 90 21.84 -0.40 -9.63
CA THR A 90 20.79 -0.45 -10.66
C THR A 90 19.83 0.74 -10.54
N SER A 91 19.44 1.14 -9.32
CA SER A 91 18.58 2.30 -9.10
C SER A 91 19.24 3.61 -9.56
N ARG A 92 20.54 3.80 -9.33
CA ARG A 92 21.28 4.96 -9.87
C ARG A 92 21.27 4.95 -11.40
N GLN A 93 21.53 3.80 -12.02
CA GLN A 93 21.52 3.66 -13.48
C GLN A 93 20.14 3.93 -14.10
N LEU A 94 19.06 3.61 -13.38
CA LEU A 94 17.68 3.86 -13.82
C LEU A 94 17.24 5.33 -13.70
N GLY A 95 18.05 6.19 -13.08
CA GLY A 95 17.77 7.63 -13.00
C GLY A 95 17.45 8.16 -11.61
N SER A 96 17.66 7.38 -10.55
CA SER A 96 17.52 7.89 -9.18
C SER A 96 18.50 9.04 -8.94
N GLY A 97 18.03 10.11 -8.29
CA GLY A 97 18.85 11.31 -8.05
C GLY A 97 19.98 11.09 -7.04
N ASP A 98 19.76 10.20 -6.06
CA ASP A 98 20.76 9.77 -5.07
C ASP A 98 20.25 8.52 -4.34
N VAL A 99 21.14 7.63 -3.91
CA VAL A 99 20.79 6.35 -3.26
C VAL A 99 21.74 6.01 -2.13
N ILE A 100 21.21 5.80 -0.92
CA ILE A 100 21.93 5.22 0.23
C ILE A 100 21.38 3.84 0.56
N ILE A 101 22.24 3.00 1.13
CA ILE A 101 21.87 1.68 1.66
C ILE A 101 22.03 1.67 3.16
N ILE A 102 21.09 1.06 3.87
CA ILE A 102 21.09 0.98 5.32
C ILE A 102 20.84 -0.47 5.73
N PRO A 103 21.91 -1.27 5.94
CA PRO A 103 21.74 -2.63 6.41
C PRO A 103 21.17 -2.68 7.82
N GLY A 104 20.14 -3.51 8.02
CA GLY A 104 19.53 -3.75 9.34
C GLY A 104 18.29 -4.62 9.30
N ASP A 105 17.74 -4.92 10.47
CA ASP A 105 16.58 -5.77 10.67
C ASP A 105 15.39 -4.97 11.20
N VAL A 106 14.27 -5.00 10.47
CA VAL A 106 13.02 -4.31 10.84
C VAL A 106 12.36 -4.86 12.11
N SER A 107 12.78 -6.03 12.59
CA SER A 107 12.34 -6.58 13.88
C SER A 107 13.07 -5.95 15.07
N ASN A 108 14.18 -5.23 14.84
CA ASN A 108 14.92 -4.52 15.87
C ASN A 108 14.52 -3.04 15.88
N VAL A 109 14.06 -2.56 17.04
CA VAL A 109 13.59 -1.18 17.23
C VAL A 109 14.72 -0.15 17.04
N GLU A 110 15.94 -0.46 17.47
CA GLU A 110 17.09 0.43 17.31
C GLU A 110 17.50 0.57 15.84
N ASP A 111 17.43 -0.53 15.08
CA ASP A 111 17.65 -0.51 13.63
C ASP A 111 16.56 0.33 12.94
N CYS A 112 15.29 0.16 13.31
CA CYS A 112 14.20 0.98 12.78
C CYS A 112 14.43 2.48 12.99
N LYS A 113 14.91 2.87 14.17
CA LYS A 113 15.25 4.26 14.47
C LYS A 113 16.42 4.73 13.60
N LYS A 114 17.48 3.93 13.49
CA LYS A 114 18.63 4.18 12.63
C LYS A 114 18.24 4.40 11.17
N PHE A 115 17.27 3.64 10.64
CA PHE A 115 16.82 3.82 9.25
C PHE A 115 16.29 5.23 8.99
N ILE A 116 15.51 5.76 9.94
CA ILE A 116 14.94 7.10 9.85
C ILE A 116 16.05 8.13 10.06
N ASP A 117 16.86 7.97 11.10
CA ASP A 117 17.92 8.92 11.44
C ASP A 117 18.95 9.07 10.32
N GLU A 118 19.42 7.96 9.71
CA GLU A 118 20.35 8.02 8.57
C GLU A 118 19.71 8.63 7.32
N THR A 119 18.44 8.32 7.06
CA THR A 119 17.70 8.93 5.94
C THR A 119 17.57 10.44 6.10
N ILE A 120 17.18 10.90 7.29
CA ILE A 120 17.06 12.33 7.59
C ILE A 120 18.43 13.01 7.61
N HIS A 121 19.46 12.36 8.17
CA HIS A 121 20.81 12.90 8.20
C HIS A 121 21.37 13.13 6.79
N HIS A 122 21.15 12.17 5.89
CA HIS A 122 21.70 12.24 4.53
C HIS A 122 20.87 13.14 3.60
N PHE A 123 19.54 13.06 3.65
CA PHE A 123 18.67 13.79 2.71
C PHE A 123 18.00 15.03 3.28
N GLY A 124 18.06 15.24 4.59
CA GLY A 124 17.40 16.35 5.32
C GLY A 124 15.89 16.16 5.52
N LYS A 125 15.27 15.16 4.89
CA LYS A 125 13.82 14.90 4.94
C LYS A 125 13.50 13.46 4.56
N LEU A 126 12.26 13.05 4.85
CA LEU A 126 11.67 11.80 4.40
C LEU A 126 10.28 12.14 3.85
N ASP A 127 10.03 11.83 2.57
CA ASP A 127 8.74 12.09 1.94
C ASP A 127 7.87 10.82 1.91
N HIS A 128 8.44 9.65 1.63
CA HIS A 128 7.70 8.39 1.51
C HIS A 128 8.40 7.27 2.28
N LEU A 129 7.65 6.48 3.07
CA LEU A 129 8.09 5.29 3.77
C LEU A 129 7.35 4.07 3.23
N ILE A 130 8.08 3.14 2.62
CA ILE A 130 7.56 1.89 2.09
C ILE A 130 7.87 0.76 3.09
N ASN A 131 6.87 0.39 3.90
CA ASN A 131 6.95 -0.77 4.78
C ASN A 131 6.61 -2.03 3.97
N ASN A 132 7.64 -2.68 3.43
CA ASN A 132 7.50 -3.86 2.57
C ASN A 132 8.22 -5.09 3.14
N ALA A 133 9.18 -4.93 4.06
CA ALA A 133 9.86 -6.07 4.66
C ALA A 133 8.86 -7.05 5.31
N GLY A 134 8.95 -8.32 4.93
CA GLY A 134 8.14 -9.40 5.48
C GLY A 134 8.72 -10.76 5.12
N VAL A 135 8.45 -11.76 5.94
CA VAL A 135 8.86 -13.15 5.69
C VAL A 135 7.63 -13.94 5.24
N PRO A 136 7.63 -14.51 4.01
CA PRO A 136 6.58 -15.40 3.60
C PRO A 136 6.77 -16.78 4.28
N GLN A 137 5.72 -17.30 4.90
CA GLN A 137 5.52 -18.74 5.07
C GLN A 137 4.32 -19.07 4.18
N THR A 138 4.56 -19.85 3.14
CA THR A 138 3.54 -20.17 2.15
C THR A 138 3.07 -21.59 2.41
N VAL A 139 1.90 -21.70 3.02
CA VAL A 139 1.13 -22.94 3.05
C VAL A 139 -0.18 -22.65 2.33
N ILE A 140 -0.58 -23.55 1.45
CA ILE A 140 -1.77 -23.42 0.63
C ILE A 140 -2.97 -23.69 1.52
N PHE A 141 -4.10 -23.01 1.26
CA PHE A 141 -5.24 -23.10 2.16
C PHE A 141 -5.81 -24.52 2.20
N GLU A 142 -5.79 -25.16 1.05
CA GLU A 142 -6.22 -26.53 0.81
C GLU A 142 -5.36 -27.56 1.58
N ASP A 143 -4.12 -27.21 1.91
CA ASP A 143 -3.19 -28.07 2.67
C ASP A 143 -3.19 -27.78 4.18
N PHE A 144 -4.09 -26.92 4.67
CA PHE A 144 -4.21 -26.67 6.11
C PHE A 144 -4.77 -27.89 6.84
N THR A 145 -3.87 -28.67 7.46
CA THR A 145 -4.27 -29.76 8.37
C THR A 145 -4.80 -29.22 9.70
N GLN A 146 -4.26 -28.09 10.16
CA GLN A 146 -4.78 -27.35 11.31
C GLN A 146 -4.86 -25.85 10.99
N ILE A 147 -5.92 -25.18 11.49
CA ILE A 147 -6.12 -23.73 11.33
C ILE A 147 -4.87 -22.96 11.83
N GLN A 148 -4.17 -23.51 12.83
CA GLN A 148 -2.96 -22.94 13.44
C GLN A 148 -1.78 -22.78 12.47
N ASP A 149 -1.69 -23.58 11.40
CA ASP A 149 -0.59 -23.55 10.43
C ASP A 149 -0.67 -22.34 9.48
N ALA A 150 -1.88 -21.79 9.30
CA ALA A 150 -2.19 -20.59 8.51
C ALA A 150 -2.12 -19.28 9.31
N ASN A 151 -2.26 -19.42 10.62
CA ASN A 151 -2.81 -18.36 11.46
C ASN A 151 -1.83 -17.20 11.66
N SER A 152 -0.53 -17.47 11.80
CA SER A 152 0.42 -16.42 12.20
C SER A 152 0.50 -15.30 11.16
N ILE A 153 0.59 -15.62 9.87
CA ILE A 153 0.77 -14.64 8.79
C ILE A 153 -0.53 -13.93 8.45
N MET A 154 -1.64 -14.67 8.32
CA MET A 154 -2.94 -14.06 8.04
C MET A 154 -3.37 -13.16 9.19
N ALA A 155 -3.19 -13.60 10.45
CA ALA A 155 -3.47 -12.77 11.62
C ALA A 155 -2.54 -11.56 11.68
N SER A 156 -1.23 -11.72 11.44
CA SER A 156 -0.29 -10.60 11.45
C SER A 156 -0.63 -9.57 10.37
N LYS A 157 -0.99 -10.00 9.16
CA LYS A 157 -1.38 -9.10 8.06
C LYS A 157 -2.72 -8.42 8.35
N ALA A 158 -3.72 -9.13 8.86
CA ALA A 158 -4.99 -8.53 9.27
C ALA A 158 -4.80 -7.50 10.39
N ALA A 159 -3.94 -7.81 11.36
CA ALA A 159 -3.56 -6.89 12.44
C ALA A 159 -2.87 -5.64 11.89
N LEU A 160 -1.93 -5.78 10.94
CA LEU A 160 -1.30 -4.64 10.28
C LEU A 160 -2.32 -3.76 9.55
N VAL A 161 -3.25 -4.35 8.78
CA VAL A 161 -4.31 -3.58 8.12
C VAL A 161 -5.08 -2.77 9.15
N LYS A 162 -5.54 -3.42 10.23
CA LYS A 162 -6.37 -2.74 11.23
C LYS A 162 -5.59 -1.69 12.01
N PHE A 163 -4.32 -1.96 12.32
CA PHE A 163 -3.43 -1.02 12.97
C PHE A 163 -3.28 0.25 12.13
N PHE A 164 -2.97 0.13 10.83
CA PHE A 164 -2.75 1.28 9.97
C PHE A 164 -4.03 2.04 9.60
N GLU A 165 -5.17 1.34 9.52
CA GLU A 165 -6.48 1.99 9.41
C GLU A 165 -6.82 2.82 10.66
N THR A 166 -6.46 2.33 11.85
CA THR A 166 -6.64 3.08 13.10
C THR A 166 -5.68 4.25 13.18
N LEU A 167 -4.40 4.02 12.84
CA LEU A 167 -3.36 5.06 12.84
C LEU A 167 -3.70 6.21 11.90
N ARG A 168 -4.38 5.94 10.77
CA ARG A 168 -4.85 6.98 9.83
C ARG A 168 -5.76 8.02 10.49
N VAL A 169 -6.50 7.64 11.54
CA VAL A 169 -7.40 8.55 12.26
C VAL A 169 -6.66 9.32 13.37
N GLU A 170 -5.57 8.76 13.89
CA GLU A 170 -4.79 9.35 15.00
C GLU A 170 -3.70 10.31 14.52
N ILE A 171 -3.13 10.06 13.34
CA ILE A 171 -2.00 10.83 12.80
C ILE A 171 -2.46 12.16 12.17
N SER A 172 -1.52 13.10 12.03
CA SER A 172 -1.76 14.38 11.34
C SER A 172 -2.40 14.14 9.96
N PRO A 173 -3.42 14.95 9.56
CA PRO A 173 -4.06 14.83 8.25
C PRO A 173 -3.10 15.05 7.07
N ASP A 174 -1.91 15.60 7.31
CA ASP A 174 -0.87 15.78 6.29
C ASP A 174 -0.14 14.47 5.94
N ILE A 175 -0.25 13.43 6.78
CA ILE A 175 0.39 12.13 6.57
C ILE A 175 -0.64 11.16 6.02
N LYS A 176 -0.43 10.71 4.78
CA LYS A 176 -1.34 9.74 4.12
C LYS A 176 -0.80 8.33 4.25
N ILE A 177 -1.67 7.40 4.63
CA ILE A 177 -1.33 5.98 4.75
C ILE A 177 -2.06 5.19 3.67
N THR A 178 -1.31 4.55 2.78
CA THR A 178 -1.83 3.64 1.76
C THR A 178 -1.43 2.21 2.07
N ILE A 179 -2.41 1.31 2.05
CA ILE A 179 -2.23 -0.13 2.28
C ILE A 179 -2.44 -0.83 0.93
N ALA A 180 -1.42 -1.52 0.43
CA ALA A 180 -1.55 -2.38 -0.74
C ALA A 180 -1.57 -3.86 -0.34
N LEU A 181 -2.52 -4.60 -0.90
CA LEU A 181 -2.72 -6.03 -0.67
C LEU A 181 -2.53 -6.76 -2.00
N PRO A 182 -1.29 -6.87 -2.52
CA PRO A 182 -1.05 -7.66 -3.71
C PRO A 182 -1.49 -9.12 -3.53
N GLY A 183 -1.97 -9.68 -4.64
CA GLY A 183 -2.13 -11.11 -4.83
C GLY A 183 -0.78 -11.83 -4.89
N PHE A 184 -0.77 -13.05 -5.42
CA PHE A 184 0.47 -13.78 -5.63
C PHE A 184 1.33 -13.15 -6.74
N ILE A 185 2.54 -12.75 -6.37
CA ILE A 185 3.53 -12.20 -7.29
C ILE A 185 4.70 -13.16 -7.35
N SER A 186 5.15 -13.48 -8.56
CA SER A 186 6.36 -14.28 -8.75
C SER A 186 7.56 -13.44 -8.31
N THR A 187 8.18 -13.82 -7.20
CA THR A 187 9.39 -13.17 -6.69
C THR A 187 10.45 -14.23 -6.39
N ASP A 188 11.68 -13.79 -6.15
CA ASP A 188 12.78 -14.65 -5.68
C ASP A 188 12.47 -15.35 -4.34
N MET A 189 11.44 -14.90 -3.62
CA MET A 189 10.98 -15.53 -2.37
C MET A 189 9.86 -16.56 -2.57
N THR A 190 9.31 -16.70 -3.79
CA THR A 190 8.28 -17.70 -4.10
C THR A 190 8.99 -19.02 -4.44
N THR A 191 8.78 -20.07 -3.65
CA THR A 191 9.42 -21.37 -3.85
C THR A 191 9.05 -21.99 -5.22
N PRO A 192 9.97 -22.72 -5.87
CA PRO A 192 9.71 -23.35 -7.17
C PRO A 192 8.49 -24.29 -7.17
N GLN A 193 8.31 -25.07 -6.09
CA GLN A 193 7.14 -25.93 -5.92
C GLN A 193 5.82 -25.15 -5.95
N PHE A 194 5.84 -23.89 -5.49
CA PHE A 194 4.66 -23.03 -5.46
C PHE A 194 4.38 -22.38 -6.83
N LYS A 195 5.43 -22.11 -7.63
CA LYS A 195 5.29 -21.63 -9.01
C LYS A 195 4.70 -22.69 -9.93
N GLU A 196 4.99 -23.97 -9.69
CA GLU A 196 4.37 -25.09 -10.43
C GLU A 196 2.92 -25.37 -10.00
N MET A 197 2.57 -25.05 -8.75
CA MET A 197 1.26 -25.37 -8.15
C MET A 197 0.22 -24.27 -8.36
N VAL A 198 0.65 -23.01 -8.54
CA VAL A 198 -0.21 -21.89 -8.90
C VAL A 198 -0.12 -21.69 -10.41
N SER A 199 -1.16 -22.11 -11.14
CA SER A 199 -1.25 -21.92 -12.60
C SER A 199 -0.93 -20.47 -13.01
N ASP A 200 -0.20 -20.27 -14.12
CA ASP A 200 0.25 -18.96 -14.65
C ASP A 200 -0.84 -17.86 -14.61
N ASN A 201 -2.11 -18.23 -14.71
CA ASN A 201 -3.27 -17.34 -14.60
C ASN A 201 -3.38 -16.53 -13.29
N PHE A 202 -2.68 -16.90 -12.22
CA PHE A 202 -2.70 -16.20 -10.92
C PHE A 202 -1.42 -15.42 -10.62
N LEU A 203 -0.39 -15.52 -11.46
CA LEU A 203 0.88 -14.84 -11.26
C LEU A 203 0.87 -13.48 -11.96
N VAL A 204 0.92 -12.41 -11.18
CA VAL A 204 1.14 -11.08 -11.75
C VAL A 204 2.62 -10.96 -12.11
N HIS A 205 2.93 -10.99 -13.42
CA HIS A 205 4.29 -10.90 -13.95
C HIS A 205 4.86 -9.46 -13.92
N ASN A 206 4.01 -8.44 -13.88
CA ASN A 206 4.41 -7.03 -13.84
C ASN A 206 3.72 -6.32 -12.68
N PHE A 207 4.44 -6.06 -11.59
CA PHE A 207 3.95 -5.21 -10.51
C PHE A 207 4.10 -3.75 -10.93
N ILE A 208 3.02 -3.16 -11.43
CA ILE A 208 2.90 -1.70 -11.55
C ILE A 208 2.26 -1.23 -10.24
N PRO A 209 2.98 -0.52 -9.35
CA PRO A 209 2.40 0.00 -8.13
C PRO A 209 1.40 1.11 -8.49
N TYR A 210 0.16 0.73 -8.75
CA TYR A 210 -0.95 1.66 -8.64
C TYR A 210 -1.26 1.81 -7.15
N ILE A 211 -0.79 2.91 -6.59
CA ILE A 211 -1.00 3.29 -5.19
C ILE A 211 -2.45 3.75 -5.08
N TYR A 212 -3.35 2.85 -4.70
CA TYR A 212 -4.77 3.16 -4.51
C TYR A 212 -5.04 3.60 -3.07
N ASP A 213 -5.56 4.81 -2.90
CA ASP A 213 -6.16 5.27 -1.65
C ASP A 213 -7.49 4.51 -1.43
N ILE A 214 -7.57 3.67 -0.39
CA ILE A 214 -8.68 2.74 -0.11
C ILE A 214 -10.01 3.46 0.24
N ASN A 215 -10.01 4.79 0.36
CA ASN A 215 -11.20 5.56 0.73
C ASN A 215 -12.36 5.56 -0.29
N ASP A 216 -12.26 4.90 -1.45
CA ASP A 216 -13.36 4.78 -2.43
C ASP A 216 -13.92 3.35 -2.55
N VAL A 217 -14.66 2.94 -1.51
CA VAL A 217 -15.29 1.61 -1.32
C VAL A 217 -16.18 1.13 -2.49
N MET A 218 -16.66 2.03 -3.36
CA MET A 218 -17.54 1.66 -4.48
C MET A 218 -16.80 1.27 -5.78
N CYS A 219 -15.51 1.59 -5.92
CA CYS A 219 -14.71 1.13 -7.07
C CYS A 219 -14.18 -0.30 -6.87
N ASN A 220 -14.25 -0.82 -5.64
CA ASN A 220 -13.61 -2.07 -5.20
C ASN A 220 -14.39 -3.36 -5.57
N VAL A 221 -15.56 -3.25 -6.18
CA VAL A 221 -16.41 -4.42 -6.50
C VAL A 221 -15.84 -5.26 -7.66
N PHE A 222 -14.86 -4.75 -8.42
CA PHE A 222 -14.37 -5.45 -9.63
C PHE A 222 -13.02 -6.19 -9.47
N CYS A 223 -12.29 -6.05 -8.36
CA CYS A 223 -10.92 -6.60 -8.23
C CYS A 223 -10.69 -7.58 -7.07
N ALA A 224 -11.74 -8.02 -6.38
CA ALA A 224 -11.58 -8.88 -5.21
C ALA A 224 -11.55 -10.38 -5.57
N LEU A 225 -10.36 -10.94 -5.81
CA LEU A 225 -10.10 -12.38 -5.63
C LEU A 225 -8.66 -12.64 -5.14
N LEU A 226 -8.57 -12.89 -3.82
CA LEU A 226 -7.66 -13.80 -3.09
C LEU A 226 -6.14 -13.53 -2.93
N LYS A 227 -5.79 -13.48 -1.62
CA LYS A 227 -4.60 -14.01 -0.90
C LYS A 227 -3.27 -13.23 -0.96
N ILE A 228 -2.68 -13.06 0.22
CA ILE A 228 -2.06 -11.82 0.70
C ILE A 228 -0.52 -11.88 0.67
N SER A 229 0.13 -10.86 0.11
CA SER A 229 1.35 -10.23 0.66
C SER A 229 1.13 -8.72 0.79
N MET A 230 1.87 -8.01 1.65
CA MET A 230 1.56 -6.62 2.01
C MET A 230 2.70 -5.70 1.60
N VAL A 231 2.38 -4.63 0.88
CA VAL A 231 3.25 -3.49 0.64
C VAL A 231 2.53 -2.28 1.19
N GLN A 232 3.14 -1.53 2.08
CA GLN A 232 2.52 -0.34 2.62
C GLN A 232 3.34 0.89 2.28
N ILE A 233 2.66 1.98 1.92
CA ILE A 233 3.25 3.24 1.49
C ILE A 233 2.70 4.33 2.41
N SER A 234 3.55 4.93 3.23
CA SER A 234 3.20 6.04 4.11
C SER A 234 3.86 7.31 3.58
N TYR A 235 3.09 8.37 3.37
CA TYR A 235 3.54 9.66 2.87
C TYR A 235 3.74 10.63 4.03
N PHE A 236 4.95 11.14 4.18
CA PHE A 236 5.31 12.22 5.09
C PHE A 236 5.49 13.52 4.29
N ARG A 237 4.87 14.61 4.72
CA ARG A 237 5.13 15.95 4.17
C ARG A 237 5.70 16.81 5.28
N ASN A 238 6.99 17.11 5.25
CA ASN A 238 7.57 18.11 6.15
C ASN A 238 7.40 19.51 5.55
N GLN A 239 7.03 20.46 6.43
CA GLN A 239 7.21 21.90 6.21
C GLN A 239 8.69 22.26 6.30
#